data_AF-A0A2V9PVC5-F1
#
_entry.id   AF-A0A2V9PVC5-F1
#
_cell.length_a   1.000
_cell.length_b   1.000
_cell.length_c   1.000
_cell.angle_alpha   90.00
_cell.angle_beta   90.00
_cell.angle_gamma   90.00
#
_symmetry.space_group_name_H-M   'P 1'
#
loop_
_entity.id
_entity.type
_entity.pdbx_description
1 polymer ?
#
loop_
_entity_poly.entity_id
_entity_poly.type
_entity_poly.pdbx_seq_one_letter_code
_entity_poly.pdbx_strand_id
1 'polypeptide(L)' 'MPFANLPDTHKSRWGDELTAEKMKEWVWLPPEAVAQIEFLEWTEADRLRHSEFAGLREDKDARSVVKEHA' A
#
# COMPACT_ATOMS: atom_id res chain seq x y z
N MET A 1 -4.10 9.76 -11.30
CA MET A 1 -4.11 8.73 -10.24
C MET A 1 -2.79 8.78 -9.51
N PRO A 2 -2.78 8.69 -8.17
CA PRO A 2 -1.55 8.85 -7.37
C PRO A 2 -0.59 7.67 -7.45
N PHE A 3 -1.04 6.51 -7.96
CA PHE A 3 -0.23 5.29 -8.05
C PHE A 3 0.20 5.02 -9.49
N ALA A 4 1.49 4.74 -9.68
CA ALA A 4 2.07 4.44 -11.00
C ALA A 4 1.83 2.98 -11.44
N ASN A 5 1.52 2.09 -10.50
CA ASN A 5 1.41 0.64 -10.70
C ASN A 5 -0.03 0.10 -10.58
N LEU A 6 -1.03 0.97 -10.44
CA LEU A 6 -2.44 0.61 -10.34
C LEU A 6 -3.24 1.20 -11.52
N PRO A 7 -4.38 0.60 -11.90
CA PRO A 7 -5.03 -0.58 -11.32
C PRO A 7 -4.31 -1.90 -11.66
N ASP A 8 -4.59 -2.96 -10.90
CA ASP A 8 -4.07 -4.29 -11.24
C ASP A 8 -4.63 -4.77 -12.59
N THR A 9 -3.74 -5.33 -13.41
CA THR A 9 -4.09 -5.92 -14.72
C THR A 9 -4.36 -7.43 -14.65
N HIS A 10 -3.91 -8.09 -13.57
CA HIS A 10 -3.98 -9.53 -13.41
C HIS A 10 -4.78 -9.93 -12.18
N LYS A 11 -5.45 -11.08 -12.26
CA LYS A 11 -6.20 -11.61 -11.15
C LYS A 11 -5.28 -12.21 -10.07
N SER A 12 -5.47 -11.77 -8.83
CA SER A 12 -4.84 -12.36 -7.67
C SER A 12 -5.64 -13.58 -7.25
N ARG A 13 -4.97 -14.72 -7.11
CA ARG A 13 -5.59 -15.95 -6.57
C ARG A 13 -6.19 -15.78 -5.17
N TRP A 14 -5.81 -14.72 -4.45
CA TRP A 14 -6.27 -14.41 -3.10
C TRP A 14 -7.38 -13.35 -3.05
N GLY A 15 -7.80 -12.80 -4.19
CA GLY A 15 -8.92 -11.84 -4.27
C GLY A 15 -8.58 -10.40 -3.90
N ASP A 16 -7.31 -10.12 -3.61
CA ASP A 16 -6.85 -8.80 -3.15
C ASP A 16 -6.70 -7.76 -4.28
N GLU A 17 -7.15 -8.05 -5.50
CA GLU A 17 -7.00 -7.18 -6.68
C GLU A 17 -7.58 -5.77 -6.42
N LEU A 18 -6.82 -4.74 -6.78
CA LEU A 18 -7.15 -3.33 -6.76
C LEU A 18 -7.58 -2.92 -8.17
N THR A 19 -8.81 -3.27 -8.52
CA THR A 19 -9.40 -2.98 -9.83
C THR A 19 -9.84 -1.52 -9.93
N ALA A 20 -9.97 -1.00 -11.16
CA ALA A 20 -10.47 0.34 -11.41
C ALA A 20 -11.87 0.59 -10.81
N GLU A 21 -12.72 -0.44 -10.75
CA GLU A 21 -14.04 -0.35 -10.12
C GLU A 21 -13.94 -0.18 -8.60
N LYS A 22 -13.14 -1.01 -7.91
CA LYS A 22 -12.93 -0.87 -6.46
C LYS A 22 -12.32 0.50 -6.11
N MET A 23 -11.40 0.98 -6.93
CA MET A 23 -10.76 2.29 -6.75
C MET A 23 -11.73 3.48 -6.83
N LYS A 24 -12.91 3.34 -7.46
CA LYS A 24 -13.94 4.38 -7.49
C LYS A 24 -14.65 4.55 -6.14
N GLU A 25 -14.62 3.54 -5.29
CA GLU A 25 -15.25 3.57 -3.96
C GLU A 25 -14.39 4.30 -2.92
N TRP A 26 -13.14 4.65 -3.28
CA TRP A 26 -12.15 5.18 -2.35
C TRP A 26 -12.02 6.70 -2.41
N VAL A 27 -11.69 7.29 -1.27
CA VAL A 27 -11.32 8.70 -1.17
C VAL A 27 -9.80 8.82 -1.25
N TRP A 28 -9.31 9.50 -2.30
CA TRP A 28 -7.89 9.73 -2.49
C TRP A 28 -7.42 10.94 -1.67
N LEU A 29 -6.27 10.80 -1.03
CA LEU A 29 -5.62 11.84 -0.23
C LEU A 29 -4.25 12.20 -0.82
N PRO A 30 -3.74 13.42 -0.57
CA PRO A 30 -2.35 13.76 -0.88
C PRO A 30 -1.37 12.87 -0.08
N PRO A 31 -0.23 12.45 -0.67
CA PRO A 31 0.73 11.54 -0.04
C PRO A 31 1.63 12.28 0.96
N GLU A 32 1.06 12.66 2.11
CA GLU A 32 1.75 13.45 3.15
C GLU A 32 1.89 12.72 4.48
N ALA A 33 0.88 11.94 4.88
CA ALA A 33 0.91 11.20 6.14
C ALA A 33 1.71 9.89 6.01
N VAL A 34 2.58 9.62 6.99
CA VAL A 34 3.34 8.37 7.09
C VAL A 34 2.73 7.48 8.18
N ALA A 35 2.48 6.21 7.85
CA ALA A 35 2.04 5.21 8.80
C ALA A 35 3.10 4.12 8.96
N GLN A 36 3.25 3.63 10.18
CA GLN A 36 4.00 2.41 10.48
C GLN A 36 3.04 1.21 10.44
N ILE A 37 3.43 0.19 9.70
CA ILE A 37 2.67 -1.04 9.48
C ILE A 37 3.52 -2.21 9.94
N GLU A 38 2.99 -3.05 10.83
CA GLU A 38 3.58 -4.34 11.15
C GLU A 38 3.07 -5.38 10.13
N PHE A 39 3.95 -6.24 9.62
CA PHE A 39 3.59 -7.24 8.62
C PHE A 39 4.53 -8.45 8.67
N LEU A 40 4.06 -9.59 8.16
CA LEU A 40 4.81 -10.84 8.20
C LEU A 40 5.87 -10.92 7.09
N GLU A 41 5.49 -10.61 5.85
CA GLU A 41 6.38 -10.68 4.69
C GLU A 41 5.92 -9.76 3.55
N TRP A 42 6.87 -9.44 2.67
CA TRP A 42 6.57 -8.95 1.33
C TRP A 42 6.19 -10.14 0.43
N THR A 43 5.03 -10.05 -0.22
CA THR A 43 4.61 -11.01 -1.24
C THR A 43 5.34 -10.78 -2.57
N GLU A 44 5.33 -11.78 -3.45
CA GLU A 44 5.85 -11.67 -4.83
C GLU A 44 5.17 -10.56 -5.65
N ALA A 45 3.96 -10.15 -5.26
CA ALA A 45 3.20 -9.08 -5.90
C ALA A 45 3.47 -7.69 -5.29
N ASP A 46 4.57 -7.52 -4.55
CA ASP A 46 4.96 -6.26 -3.88
C ASP A 46 3.91 -5.72 -2.88
N ARG A 47 3.30 -6.64 -2.11
CA ARG A 47 2.31 -6.31 -1.07
C ARG A 47 2.70 -6.85 0.30
N LEU A 48 2.18 -6.22 1.35
CA LEU A 48 2.34 -6.67 2.72
C LEU A 48 1.38 -7.82 3.03
N ARG A 49 1.88 -8.94 3.58
CA ARG A 49 1.05 -10.04 4.08
C ARG A 49 0.83 -9.89 5.60
N HIS A 50 -0.40 -10.12 6.05
CA HIS A 50 -0.80 -9.98 7.46
C HIS A 50 -0.46 -8.60 8.03
N SER A 51 -0.81 -7.54 7.29
CA SER A 51 -0.54 -6.16 7.68
C SER A 51 -1.45 -5.69 8.82
N GLU A 52 -0.87 -5.06 9.83
CA GLU A 52 -1.54 -4.41 10.95
C GLU A 52 -1.06 -2.97 11.10
N PHE A 53 -1.99 -2.05 11.38
CA PHE A 53 -1.65 -0.65 11.61
C PHE A 53 -1.04 -0.47 13.00
N ALA A 54 0.21 0.00 13.06
CA ALA A 54 0.89 0.24 14.34
C ALA A 54 0.68 1.69 14.83
N GLY A 55 0.67 2.66 13.92
CA GLY A 55 0.54 4.09 14.27
C GLY A 55 0.97 5.04 13.16
N LEU A 56 0.69 6.34 13.35
CA LEU A 56 1.21 7.40 12.48
C LEU A 56 2.63 7.80 12.90
N ARG A 57 3.42 8.26 11.93
CA ARG A 57 4.82 8.69 12.07
C ARG A 57 4.97 10.12 11.60
N GLU A 58 4.61 11.07 12.47
CA GLU A 58 4.76 12.50 12.21
C GLU A 58 6.23 12.96 12.16
N ASP A 59 7.15 12.11 12.63
CA ASP A 59 8.59 12.33 12.63
C ASP A 59 9.28 12.00 11.30
N LYS A 60 8.57 11.36 10.35
CA LYS A 60 9.14 10.94 9.06
C LYS A 60 8.58 11.76 7.90
N ASP A 61 9.45 12.08 6.95
CA ASP A 61 9.07 12.68 5.67
C ASP A 61 8.51 11.61 4.71
N ALA A 62 7.35 11.87 4.09
CA ALA A 62 6.68 10.92 3.21
C ALA A 62 7.51 10.51 1.98
N ARG A 63 8.39 11.40 1.47
CA ARG A 63 9.25 11.10 0.31
C ARG A 63 10.47 10.27 0.68
N SER A 64 10.78 10.15 1.97
CA SER A 64 11.87 9.30 2.47
C SER A 64 11.47 7.84 2.62
N VAL A 65 10.18 7.51 2.55
CA VAL A 65 9.67 6.14 2.69
C VAL A 65 10.05 5.32 1.47
N VAL A 66 10.80 4.24 1.69
CA VAL A 66 11.22 3.28 0.66
C VAL A 66 10.85 1.86 1.08
N LYS A 67 10.81 0.92 0.13
CA LYS A 67 10.66 -0.50 0.44
C LYS A 67 11.89 -0.97 1.22
N GLU A 68 11.71 -1.27 2.50
CA GLU A 68 12.78 -1.78 3.36
C GLU A 68 13.04 -3.25 3.04
N HIS A 69 14.32 -3.61 2.89
CA HIS A 69 14.77 -4.99 2.73
C HIS A 69 15.10 -5.56 4.11
N ALA A 70 14.56 -6.74 4.42
CA ALA A 70 14.91 -7.51 5.61
C ALA A 70 16.27 -8.21 5.45
#